data_AF-A0A7V4SMN1-F1
#
_entry.id   AF-A0A7V4SMN1-F1
#
_cell.length_a   1.000
_cell.length_b   1.000
_cell.length_c   1.000
_cell.angle_alpha   90.00
_cell.angle_beta   90.00
_cell.angle_gamma   90.00
#
_symmetry.space_group_name_H-M   'P 1'
#
loop_
_entity.id
_entity.type
_entity.pdbx_description
1 polymer ?
#
loop_
_entity_poly.entity_id
_entity_poly.type
_entity_poly.pdbx_seq_one_letter_code
_entity_poly.pdbx_strand_id
1 'polypeptide(L)'
;MAGELSHVKWVVPAADLLNLTPEKARGLIVRCFLEAQKETFARARERLGQTPTEEALLANVEGAVRLAFRESGGEYDRPTPESLGKVVEVLARKAGSWGTPDDVIRHHRDQIGRVLAALAGE
;
A
#
# COMPACT_ATOMS: atom_id res chain seq x y z
N MET A 1 -1.36 -32.40 6.45
CA MET A 1 -2.24 -31.24 6.24
C MET A 1 -1.58 -30.04 6.89
N ALA A 2 -0.84 -29.26 6.12
CA ALA A 2 -0.31 -27.98 6.61
C ALA A 2 -1.45 -26.97 6.50
N GLY A 3 -1.88 -26.40 7.63
CA GLY A 3 -2.91 -25.38 7.65
C GLY A 3 -2.45 -24.18 6.84
N GLU A 4 -3.28 -23.74 5.90
CA GLU A 4 -3.17 -22.44 5.26
C GLU A 4 -2.98 -21.39 6.35
N LEU A 5 -1.80 -20.79 6.42
CA LEU A 5 -1.59 -19.56 7.17
C LEU A 5 -2.37 -18.49 6.40
N SER A 6 -3.67 -18.35 6.73
CA SER A 6 -4.51 -17.28 6.19
C SER A 6 -3.95 -15.96 6.70
N HIS A 7 -3.03 -15.36 5.95
CA HIS A 7 -2.65 -13.98 6.16
C HIS A 7 -3.92 -13.15 5.98
N VAL A 8 -4.40 -12.55 7.09
CA VAL A 8 -5.59 -11.72 7.08
C VAL A 8 -5.29 -10.52 6.19
N LYS A 9 -5.95 -10.45 5.03
CA LYS A 9 -5.79 -9.34 4.10
C LYS A 9 -6.16 -8.05 4.80
N TRP A 10 -5.26 -7.06 4.76
CA TRP A 10 -5.48 -5.78 5.44
C TRP A 10 -6.71 -5.08 4.86
N VAL A 11 -7.57 -4.59 5.75
CA VAL A 11 -8.76 -3.78 5.40
C VAL A 11 -8.60 -2.44 6.08
N VAL A 12 -8.88 -1.36 5.36
CA VAL A 12 -8.85 -0.03 5.96
C VAL A 12 -9.89 0.05 7.10
N PRO A 13 -9.49 0.38 8.34
CA PRO A 13 -10.43 0.53 9.44
C PRO A 13 -11.41 1.67 9.18
N ALA A 14 -12.70 1.48 9.46
CA ALA A 14 -13.70 2.54 9.28
C ALA A 14 -13.38 3.81 10.08
N ALA A 15 -12.80 3.66 11.28
CA ALA A 15 -12.35 4.78 12.09
C ALA A 15 -11.22 5.60 11.42
N ASP A 16 -10.38 4.96 10.61
CA ASP A 16 -9.31 5.64 9.88
C ASP A 16 -9.86 6.50 8.73
N LEU A 17 -11.11 6.27 8.30
CA LEU A 17 -11.78 7.06 7.26
C LEU A 17 -12.44 8.34 7.79
N LEU A 18 -12.50 8.54 9.11
CA LEU A 18 -13.09 9.75 9.71
C LEU A 18 -12.11 10.93 9.66
N ASN A 19 -12.59 12.13 9.28
CA ASN A 19 -11.81 13.36 9.19
C ASN A 19 -10.51 13.16 8.39
N LEU A 20 -10.65 12.72 7.13
CA LEU A 20 -9.51 12.39 6.28
C LEU A 20 -8.87 13.67 5.75
N THR A 21 -7.62 13.90 6.13
CA THR A 21 -6.78 14.87 5.42
C THR A 21 -5.94 14.17 4.36
N PRO A 22 -5.43 14.89 3.34
CA PRO A 22 -4.48 14.31 2.39
C PRO A 22 -3.25 13.66 3.05
N GLU A 23 -2.74 14.22 4.16
CA GLU A 23 -1.62 13.68 4.93
C GLU A 23 -1.99 12.35 5.61
N LYS A 24 -3.20 12.27 6.17
CA LYS A 24 -3.72 11.03 6.75
C LYS A 24 -3.91 9.97 5.67
N ALA A 25 -4.49 10.33 4.52
CA ALA A 25 -4.65 9.45 3.38
C ALA A 25 -3.29 8.93 2.86
N ARG A 26 -2.26 9.78 2.76
CA ARG A 26 -0.89 9.35 2.45
C ARG A 26 -0.37 8.32 3.44
N GLY A 27 -0.57 8.55 4.75
CA GLY A 27 -0.19 7.58 5.79
C GLY A 27 -0.88 6.22 5.61
N LEU A 28 -2.15 6.22 5.23
CA LEU A 28 -2.90 5.00 4.93
C LEU A 28 -2.40 4.30 3.66
N ILE A 29 -1.99 5.05 2.63
CA ILE A 29 -1.35 4.48 1.43
C ILE A 29 -0.03 3.79 1.79
N VAL A 30 0.82 4.41 2.61
CA VAL A 30 2.07 3.80 3.09
C VAL A 30 1.78 2.50 3.84
N ARG A 31 0.84 2.53 4.80
CA ARG A 31 0.44 1.34 5.56
C ARG A 31 -0.12 0.24 4.67
N CYS A 32 -1.03 0.59 3.76
CA CYS A 32 -1.62 -0.37 2.82
C CYS A 32 -0.55 -1.02 1.93
N PHE A 33 0.41 -0.24 1.44
CA PHE A 33 1.47 -0.76 0.60
C PHE A 33 2.40 -1.69 1.39
N LEU A 34 2.74 -1.34 2.64
CA LEU A 34 3.49 -2.22 3.54
C LEU A 34 2.80 -3.58 3.73
N GLU A 35 1.50 -3.58 4.01
CA GLU A 35 0.74 -4.82 4.22
C GLU A 35 0.68 -5.67 2.94
N ALA A 36 0.56 -5.04 1.76
CA ALA A 36 0.63 -5.75 0.47
C ALA A 36 2.01 -6.42 0.26
N GLN A 37 3.08 -5.75 0.66
CA GLN A 37 4.42 -6.33 0.58
C GLN A 37 4.61 -7.45 1.62
N LYS A 38 4.11 -7.28 2.86
CA LYS A 38 4.13 -8.35 3.88
C LYS A 38 3.42 -9.61 3.38
N GLU A 39 2.25 -9.47 2.76
CA GLU A 39 1.52 -10.59 2.16
C GLU A 39 2.30 -11.24 1.01
N THR A 40 2.93 -10.43 0.16
CA THR A 40 3.78 -10.92 -0.94
C THR A 40 4.98 -11.71 -0.43
N PHE A 41 5.69 -11.17 0.56
CA PHE A 41 6.82 -11.84 1.19
C PHE A 41 6.41 -13.11 1.92
N ALA A 42 5.26 -13.12 2.60
CA ALA A 42 4.74 -14.33 3.22
C ALA A 42 4.50 -15.45 2.20
N ARG A 43 3.87 -15.14 1.06
CA ARG A 43 3.66 -16.10 -0.04
C ARG A 43 4.98 -16.52 -0.71
N ALA A 44 5.96 -15.62 -0.79
CA ALA A 44 7.28 -15.91 -1.37
C ALA A 44 8.20 -16.70 -0.42
N ARG A 45 8.07 -16.54 0.91
CA ARG A 45 8.83 -17.27 1.93
C ARG A 45 8.69 -18.77 1.79
N GLU A 46 7.50 -19.24 1.42
CA GLU A 46 7.24 -20.66 1.13
C GLU A 46 8.20 -21.22 0.05
N ARG A 47 8.82 -20.35 -0.75
CA ARG A 47 9.71 -20.70 -1.86
C ARG A 47 11.20 -20.40 -1.61
N LEU A 48 11.56 -19.38 -0.82
CA LEU A 48 12.92 -18.79 -0.84
C LEU A 48 13.65 -18.69 0.51
N GLY A 49 13.01 -19.04 1.65
CA GLY A 49 13.70 -19.24 2.93
C GLY A 49 14.28 -17.99 3.64
N GLN A 50 14.17 -16.79 3.07
CA GLN A 50 14.59 -15.53 3.71
C GLN A 50 13.45 -14.51 3.73
N THR A 51 13.37 -13.75 4.83
CA THR A 51 12.39 -12.67 5.01
C THR A 51 13.15 -11.39 5.37
N PRO A 52 12.91 -10.27 4.68
CA PRO A 52 13.38 -8.97 5.15
C PRO A 52 12.85 -8.69 6.56
N THR A 53 13.59 -7.94 7.37
CA THR A 53 13.02 -7.42 8.63
C THR A 53 11.88 -6.44 8.31
N GLU A 54 10.94 -6.29 9.24
CA GLU A 54 9.84 -5.35 9.06
C GLU A 54 10.34 -3.90 8.88
N GLU A 55 11.42 -3.53 9.57
CA GLU A 55 12.06 -2.21 9.44
C GLU A 55 12.63 -1.99 8.04
N ALA A 56 13.32 -2.98 7.48
CA ALA A 56 13.84 -2.91 6.11
C ALA A 56 12.70 -2.82 5.09
N LEU A 57 11.61 -3.54 5.34
CA LEU A 57 10.43 -3.50 4.49
C LEU A 57 9.75 -2.13 4.53
N LEU A 58 9.58 -1.56 5.72
CA LEU A 58 9.02 -0.23 5.92
C LEU A 58 9.88 0.84 5.22
N ALA A 59 11.20 0.81 5.38
CA ALA A 59 12.10 1.74 4.72
C ALA A 59 11.99 1.68 3.19
N ASN A 60 11.92 0.47 2.62
CA ASN A 60 11.70 0.26 1.19
C ASN A 60 10.35 0.81 0.71
N VAL A 61 9.29 0.57 1.49
CA VAL A 61 7.94 1.06 1.23
C VAL A 61 7.91 2.59 1.24
N GLU A 62 8.46 3.23 2.27
CA GLU A 62 8.52 4.69 2.35
C GLU A 62 9.30 5.31 1.19
N GLY A 63 10.45 4.72 0.85
CA GLY A 63 11.25 5.13 -0.31
C GLY A 63 10.47 5.03 -1.62
N ALA A 64 9.71 3.95 -1.81
CA ALA A 64 8.90 3.75 -3.00
C ALA A 64 7.72 4.71 -3.09
N VAL A 65 7.05 5.02 -1.97
CA VAL A 65 5.97 6.02 -1.95
C VAL A 65 6.53 7.41 -2.26
N ARG A 66 7.65 7.82 -1.65
CA ARG A 66 8.32 9.10 -1.98
C ARG A 66 8.70 9.19 -3.45
N LEU A 67 9.25 8.11 -4.02
CA LEU A 67 9.57 8.05 -5.44
C LEU A 67 8.31 8.14 -6.31
N ALA A 68 7.22 7.46 -5.93
CA ALA A 68 5.96 7.53 -6.64
C ALA A 68 5.38 8.96 -6.68
N PHE A 69 5.49 9.72 -5.59
CA PHE A 69 5.12 11.14 -5.58
C PHE A 69 5.93 11.92 -6.61
N ARG A 70 7.27 11.75 -6.62
CA ARG A 70 8.14 12.41 -7.61
C ARG A 70 7.78 12.03 -9.04
N GLU A 71 7.53 10.76 -9.31
CA GLU A 71 7.12 10.26 -10.64
C GLU A 71 5.77 10.82 -11.09
N SER A 72 4.86 11.09 -10.14
CA SER A 72 3.55 11.70 -10.42
C SER A 72 3.54 13.23 -10.47
N GLY A 73 4.69 13.89 -10.20
CA GLY A 73 4.79 15.34 -10.08
C GLY A 73 4.14 15.92 -8.81
N GLY A 74 3.94 15.11 -7.77
CA GLY A 74 3.37 15.52 -6.48
C GLY A 74 4.40 15.71 -5.37
N GLU A 75 3.97 16.27 -4.25
CA GLU A 75 4.80 16.51 -3.06
C GLU A 75 4.41 15.57 -1.92
N TYR A 76 5.37 14.76 -1.45
CA TYR A 76 5.10 13.78 -0.40
C TYR A 76 4.66 14.44 0.92
N ASP A 77 5.28 15.55 1.29
CA ASP A 77 5.02 16.24 2.56
C ASP A 77 3.77 17.12 2.51
N ARG A 78 3.31 17.49 1.31
CA ARG A 78 2.07 18.25 1.05
C ARG A 78 1.23 17.56 -0.03
N PRO A 79 0.69 16.37 0.29
CA PRO A 79 -0.08 15.60 -0.67
C PRO A 79 -1.40 16.30 -1.01
N THR A 80 -1.91 16.02 -2.22
CA THR A 80 -3.23 16.46 -2.69
C THR A 80 -4.06 15.25 -3.09
N PRO A 81 -5.40 15.32 -3.07
CA PRO A 81 -6.25 14.21 -3.51
C PRO A 81 -5.87 13.70 -4.92
N GLU A 82 -5.58 14.62 -5.85
CA GLU A 82 -5.16 14.28 -7.21
C GLU A 82 -3.81 13.53 -7.23
N SER A 83 -2.80 14.02 -6.50
CA SER A 83 -1.48 13.38 -6.47
C SER A 83 -1.53 12.02 -5.79
N LEU A 84 -2.36 11.85 -4.75
CA LEU A 84 -2.59 10.57 -4.09
C LEU A 84 -3.14 9.53 -5.07
N GLY A 85 -4.13 9.90 -5.90
CA GLY A 85 -4.65 9.01 -6.94
C GLY A 85 -3.57 8.54 -7.92
N LYS A 86 -2.74 9.47 -8.41
CA LYS A 86 -1.62 9.15 -9.32
C LYS A 86 -0.57 8.24 -8.67
N VAL A 87 -0.25 8.50 -7.39
CA VAL A 87 0.69 7.69 -6.61
C VAL A 87 0.22 6.25 -6.49
N VAL A 88 -1.08 6.02 -6.27
CA VAL A 88 -1.65 4.66 -6.16
C VAL A 88 -1.47 3.87 -7.46
N GLU A 89 -1.68 4.51 -8.61
CA GLU A 89 -1.45 3.86 -9.91
C GLU A 89 0.03 3.50 -10.13
N VAL A 90 0.94 4.37 -9.71
CA VAL A 90 2.39 4.11 -9.77
C VAL A 90 2.76 2.93 -8.86
N LEU A 91 2.26 2.92 -7.61
CA LEU A 91 2.55 1.88 -6.64
C LEU A 91 1.99 0.51 -7.07
N ALA A 92 0.80 0.47 -7.66
CA ALA A 92 0.23 -0.77 -8.19
C ALA A 92 1.13 -1.39 -9.28
N ARG A 93 1.66 -0.58 -10.20
CA ARG A 93 2.62 -1.06 -11.22
C ARG A 93 3.92 -1.55 -10.60
N LYS A 94 4.47 -0.79 -9.62
CA LYS A 94 5.69 -1.19 -8.91
C LYS A 94 5.50 -2.51 -8.15
N ALA A 95 4.37 -2.68 -7.46
CA ALA A 95 4.02 -3.93 -6.77
C ALA A 95 4.07 -5.13 -7.73
N GLY A 96 3.42 -5.02 -8.90
CA GLY A 96 3.45 -6.06 -9.91
C GLY A 96 4.88 -6.37 -10.40
N SER A 97 5.70 -5.34 -10.63
CA SER A 97 7.11 -5.52 -11.03
C SER A 97 7.96 -6.21 -9.95
N TRP A 98 7.56 -6.12 -8.68
CA TRP A 98 8.21 -6.79 -7.56
C TRP A 98 7.68 -8.20 -7.29
N GLY A 99 6.74 -8.68 -8.11
CA GLY A 99 6.15 -10.01 -7.98
C GLY A 99 4.98 -10.07 -6.99
N THR A 100 4.39 -8.94 -6.62
CA THR A 100 3.11 -8.93 -5.87
C THR A 100 2.02 -9.58 -6.74
N PRO A 101 1.31 -10.62 -6.26
CA PRO A 101 0.24 -11.25 -7.04
C PRO A 101 -0.92 -10.30 -7.35
N ASP A 102 -1.56 -10.46 -8.50
CA ASP A 102 -2.67 -9.60 -8.95
C ASP A 102 -3.86 -9.55 -7.97
N ASP A 103 -4.14 -10.65 -7.26
CA ASP A 103 -5.21 -10.69 -6.27
C ASP A 103 -4.90 -9.83 -5.04
N VAL A 104 -3.61 -9.70 -4.68
CA VAL A 104 -3.14 -8.82 -3.61
C VAL A 104 -3.20 -7.38 -4.08
N ILE A 105 -2.70 -7.08 -5.28
CA ILE A 105 -2.75 -5.72 -5.85
C ILE A 105 -4.19 -5.22 -5.92
N ARG A 106 -5.10 -6.01 -6.47
CA ARG A 106 -6.53 -5.66 -6.60
C ARG A 106 -7.17 -5.39 -5.23
N HIS A 107 -6.99 -6.29 -4.27
CA HIS A 107 -7.53 -6.12 -2.93
C HIS A 107 -7.08 -4.81 -2.28
N HIS A 108 -5.77 -4.52 -2.32
CA HIS A 108 -5.21 -3.31 -1.72
C HIS A 108 -5.62 -2.04 -2.48
N ARG A 109 -5.76 -2.10 -3.82
CA ARG A 109 -6.33 -1.00 -4.59
C ARG A 109 -7.77 -0.71 -4.19
N ASP A 110 -8.59 -1.74 -3.96
CA ASP A 110 -9.97 -1.55 -3.51
C ASP A 110 -10.02 -0.87 -2.13
N GLN A 111 -9.11 -1.21 -1.20
CA GLN A 111 -9.03 -0.54 0.09
C GLN A 111 -8.65 0.94 -0.04
N ILE A 112 -7.67 1.26 -0.89
CA ILE A 112 -7.27 2.65 -1.12
C ILE A 112 -8.33 3.42 -1.91
N GLY A 113 -9.06 2.77 -2.80
CA GLY A 113 -10.23 3.37 -3.47
C GLY A 113 -11.24 3.90 -2.46
N ARG A 114 -11.47 3.20 -1.35
CA ARG A 114 -12.33 3.69 -0.25
C ARG A 114 -11.75 4.91 0.46
N VAL A 115 -10.44 4.94 0.68
CA VAL A 115 -9.75 6.11 1.26
C VAL A 115 -9.90 7.33 0.36
N LEU A 116 -9.64 7.18 -0.93
CA LEU A 116 -9.74 8.27 -1.91
C LEU A 116 -11.19 8.75 -2.08
N ALA A 117 -12.16 7.84 -2.10
CA ALA A 117 -13.57 8.19 -2.16
C ALA A 117 -14.05 8.96 -0.93
N ALA A 118 -13.62 8.55 0.27
CA ALA A 118 -13.93 9.26 1.51
C ALA A 118 -13.29 10.66 1.54
N LEU A 119 -12.03 10.78 1.11
CA LEU A 119 -11.32 12.06 1.01
C LEU A 119 -11.97 13.04 0.01
N ALA A 120 -12.61 12.53 -1.05
CA ALA A 120 -13.29 13.35 -2.05
C ALA A 120 -14.72 13.78 -1.64
N GLY A 121 -15.27 13.18 -0.59
CA GLY A 121 -16.61 13.46 -0.08
C GLY A 121 -16.66 14.49 1.07
N GLU A 122 -15.51 15.02 1.48
CA GLU A 122 -15.37 16.11 2.46
C GLU A 122 -15.33 17.51 1.81
#